data_AF-K2A9F0-F1
#
_entry.id   AF-K2A9F0-F1
#
_cell.length_a   1.000
_cell.length_b   1.000
_cell.length_c   1.000
_cell.angle_alpha   90.00
_cell.angle_beta   90.00
_cell.angle_gamma   90.00
#
_symmetry.space_group_name_H-M   'P 1'
#
loop_
_entity.id
_entity.type
_entity.pdbx_description
1 polymer ?
#
loop_
_entity_poly.entity_id
_entity_poly.type
_entity_poly.pdbx_seq_one_letter_code
_entity_poly.pdbx_strand_id
1 'polypeptide(L)'
;MRWELVSQMLHVICYMLHELMHDFMLAKEIVDDIMKIVKSEKLSQIEHVSLEIGQIALAHDGHDKHVEDISIDNLKFGIKNITKGTILERTKFNIKKIQGSHWHLTEIEGQ
;
A
#
# COMPACT_ATOMS: atom_id res chain seq x y z
N MET A 1 -25.92 -2.27 -29.00
CA MET A 1 -25.74 -0.88 -28.53
C MET A 1 -25.91 -0.68 -27.03
N ARG A 2 -27.10 -0.78 -26.41
CA ARG A 2 -27.25 -0.47 -24.96
C ARG A 2 -26.51 -1.45 -24.02
N TRP A 3 -26.36 -2.71 -24.43
CA TRP A 3 -25.67 -3.76 -23.65
C TRP A 3 -24.14 -3.71 -23.74
N GLU A 4 -23.58 -3.25 -24.87
CA GLU A 4 -22.13 -3.11 -25.05
C GLU A 4 -21.57 -1.96 -24.20
N LEU A 5 -22.31 -0.85 -24.10
CA LEU A 5 -21.96 0.27 -23.22
C LEU A 5 -21.96 -0.15 -21.74
N VAL A 6 -22.94 -0.95 -21.31
CA VAL A 6 -23.00 -1.47 -19.94
C VAL A 6 -21.83 -2.42 -19.66
N SER A 7 -21.48 -3.28 -20.62
CA SER A 7 -20.34 -4.20 -20.49
C SER A 7 -18.98 -3.47 -20.46
N GLN A 8 -18.78 -2.47 -21.32
CA GLN A 8 -17.57 -1.65 -21.32
C GLN A 8 -17.43 -0.84 -20.03
N MET A 9 -18.53 -0.27 -19.52
CA MET A 9 -18.53 0.42 -18.23
C MET A 9 -18.22 -0.54 -17.07
N LEU A 10 -18.74 -1.76 -17.07
CA LEU A 10 -18.42 -2.76 -16.04
C LEU A 10 -16.94 -3.15 -16.07
N HIS A 11 -16.37 -3.32 -17.26
CA HIS A 11 -14.94 -3.61 -17.41
C HIS A 11 -14.07 -2.49 -16.85
N VAL A 12 -14.38 -1.23 -17.18
CA VAL A 12 -13.65 -0.07 -16.64
C VAL A 12 -13.78 0.01 -15.13
N ILE A 13 -14.96 -0.25 -14.56
CA ILE A 13 -15.17 -0.30 -13.11
C ILE A 13 -14.34 -1.42 -12.47
N CYS A 14 -14.29 -2.61 -13.07
CA CYS A 14 -13.45 -3.72 -12.59
C CYS A 14 -11.96 -3.38 -12.65
N TYR A 15 -11.48 -2.77 -13.74
CA TYR A 15 -10.08 -2.33 -13.85
C TYR A 15 -9.73 -1.27 -12.80
N MET A 16 -10.62 -0.29 -12.56
CA MET A 16 -10.39 0.72 -11.51
C MET A 16 -10.47 0.16 -10.08
N LEU A 17 -11.27 -0.90 -9.86
CA LEU A 17 -11.30 -1.64 -8.59
C LEU A 17 -10.03 -2.45 -8.36
N HIS A 18 -9.39 -2.93 -9.44
CA HIS A 18 -8.15 -3.71 -9.37
C HIS A 18 -7.00 -2.87 -8.81
N GLU A 19 -6.77 -1.67 -9.35
CA GLU A 19 -5.75 -0.72 -8.88
C GLU A 19 -5.90 -0.38 -7.38
N LEU A 20 -7.15 -0.20 -6.92
CA LEU A 20 -7.43 0.07 -5.51
C LEU A 20 -7.11 -1.12 -4.60
N MET A 21 -7.35 -2.35 -5.07
CA MET A 21 -7.02 -3.56 -4.33
C MET A 21 -5.50 -3.73 -4.19
N HIS A 22 -4.71 -3.38 -5.21
CA HIS A 22 -3.26 -3.52 -5.17
C HIS A 22 -2.59 -2.55 -4.20
N ASP A 23 -2.97 -1.26 -4.26
CA ASP A 23 -2.52 -0.25 -3.29
C ASP A 23 -2.85 -0.67 -1.85
N PHE A 24 -4.05 -1.25 -1.64
CA PHE A 24 -4.48 -1.71 -0.32
C PHE A 24 -3.73 -2.96 0.15
N MET A 25 -3.44 -3.89 -0.76
CA MET A 25 -2.65 -5.09 -0.45
C MET A 25 -1.22 -4.72 -0.07
N LEU A 26 -0.60 -3.77 -0.78
CA LEU A 26 0.71 -3.24 -0.41
C LEU A 26 0.68 -2.54 0.96
N ALA A 27 -0.36 -1.76 1.25
CA ALA A 27 -0.55 -1.16 2.58
C ALA A 27 -0.58 -2.24 3.68
N LYS A 28 -1.28 -3.35 3.42
CA LYS A 28 -1.36 -4.47 4.36
C LYS A 28 0.00 -5.15 4.55
N GLU A 29 0.73 -5.40 3.47
CA GLU A 29 2.08 -5.98 3.53
C GLU A 29 3.02 -5.12 4.38
N ILE A 30 3.04 -3.81 4.13
CA ILE A 30 3.86 -2.85 4.89
C ILE A 30 3.50 -2.88 6.38
N VAL A 31 2.21 -2.82 6.72
CA VAL A 31 1.76 -2.82 8.12
C VAL A 31 2.10 -4.16 8.80
N ASP A 32 1.89 -5.28 8.12
CA ASP A 32 2.21 -6.60 8.66
C ASP A 32 3.71 -6.74 8.95
N ASP A 33 4.57 -6.26 8.05
CA ASP A 33 6.03 -6.30 8.23
C ASP A 33 6.51 -5.37 9.34
N ILE A 34 5.96 -4.15 9.44
CA ILE A 34 6.24 -3.25 10.57
C ILE A 34 5.81 -3.91 11.88
N MET A 35 4.63 -4.53 11.92
CA MET A 35 4.13 -5.24 13.12
C MET A 35 5.03 -6.40 13.53
N LYS A 36 5.71 -7.08 12.58
CA LYS A 36 6.73 -8.10 12.91
C LYS A 36 7.95 -7.46 13.58
N ILE A 37 8.43 -6.33 13.06
CA ILE A 37 9.56 -5.58 13.65
C ILE A 37 9.20 -5.12 15.06
N VAL A 38 8.02 -4.52 15.24
CA VAL A 38 7.55 -4.08 16.57
C VAL A 38 7.57 -5.22 17.58
N LYS A 39 7.03 -6.39 17.19
CA LYS A 39 7.00 -7.57 18.05
C LYS A 39 8.40 -8.08 18.37
N SER A 40 9.32 -8.02 17.40
CA SER A 40 10.71 -8.44 17.56
C SER A 40 11.48 -7.51 18.52
N GLU A 41 11.28 -6.20 18.37
CA GLU A 41 11.95 -5.17 19.17
C GLU A 41 11.24 -4.87 20.49
N LYS A 42 10.07 -5.49 20.72
CA LYS A 42 9.21 -5.29 21.90
C LYS A 42 8.81 -3.83 22.11
N LEU A 43 8.66 -3.07 21.03
CA LEU A 43 8.21 -1.68 21.11
C LEU A 43 6.75 -1.66 21.58
N SER A 44 6.48 -0.84 22.58
CA SER A 44 5.16 -0.61 23.15
C SER A 44 4.38 0.45 22.37
N GLN A 45 5.09 1.39 21.76
CA GLN A 45 4.52 2.49 21.00
C GLN A 45 5.43 2.88 19.84
N ILE A 46 4.84 3.27 18.71
CA ILE A 46 5.58 3.79 17.54
C ILE A 46 5.07 5.18 17.20
N GLU A 47 5.98 6.14 17.20
CA GLU A 47 5.66 7.54 16.92
C GLU A 47 5.85 7.85 15.44
N HIS A 48 6.93 7.34 14.85
CA HIS A 48 7.34 7.67 13.49
C HIS A 48 7.76 6.43 12.70
N VAL A 49 7.32 6.37 11.45
CA VAL A 49 7.77 5.39 10.46
C VAL A 49 8.04 6.15 9.16
N SER A 50 9.25 6.03 8.65
CA SER A 50 9.62 6.55 7.34
C SER A 50 9.82 5.39 6.37
N LEU A 51 9.23 5.50 5.18
CA LEU A 51 9.29 4.47 4.17
C LEU A 51 9.41 5.08 2.77
N GLU A 52 10.21 4.43 1.94
CA GLU A 52 10.45 4.79 0.55
C GLU A 52 9.79 3.77 -0.37
N ILE A 53 9.10 4.26 -1.42
CA ILE A 53 8.35 3.43 -2.35
C ILE A 53 8.77 3.74 -3.78
N GLY A 54 9.27 2.72 -4.47
CA GLY A 54 9.52 2.72 -5.89
C GLY A 54 8.27 2.48 -6.74
N GLN A 55 8.45 2.39 -8.05
CA GLN A 55 7.44 1.89 -8.98
C GLN A 55 7.29 0.38 -8.78
N ILE A 56 6.15 -0.06 -8.23
CA ILE A 56 5.91 -1.48 -7.99
C ILE A 56 5.18 -2.06 -9.20
N ALA A 57 5.89 -2.87 -9.99
CA ALA A 57 5.26 -3.65 -11.06
C ALA A 57 4.66 -4.94 -10.47
N LEU A 58 3.35 -4.96 -10.27
CA LEU A 58 2.63 -6.17 -9.85
C LEU A 58 2.29 -7.01 -11.08
N ALA A 59 3.16 -7.97 -11.41
CA ALA A 59 2.97 -8.87 -12.54
C ALA A 59 2.02 -10.02 -12.17
N HIS A 60 0.70 -9.80 -12.21
CA HIS A 60 -0.29 -10.82 -11.82
C HIS A 60 -1.26 -11.28 -12.93
N ASP A 61 -1.26 -10.70 -14.13
CA ASP A 61 -2.28 -11.04 -15.15
C ASP A 61 -1.75 -11.79 -16.39
N GLY A 62 -0.48 -12.19 -16.41
CA GLY A 62 0.10 -12.92 -17.55
C GLY A 62 0.20 -12.08 -18.84
N HIS A 63 -0.11 -10.79 -18.76
CA HIS A 63 0.17 -9.79 -19.79
C HIS A 63 1.42 -8.98 -19.43
N ASP A 64 1.98 -8.32 -20.45
CA ASP A 64 3.21 -7.53 -20.32
C ASP A 64 3.12 -6.57 -19.14
N LYS A 65 4.20 -6.51 -18.34
CA LYS A 65 4.32 -5.81 -17.06
C LYS A 65 3.45 -4.54 -16.97
N HIS A 66 2.27 -4.65 -16.40
CA HIS A 66 1.53 -3.49 -15.92
C HIS A 66 2.35 -2.89 -14.77
N VAL A 67 3.02 -1.77 -15.05
CA VAL A 67 3.62 -0.93 -14.01
C VAL A 67 2.47 -0.19 -13.38
N GLU A 68 1.97 -0.70 -12.26
CA GLU A 68 0.94 -0.02 -11.49
C GLU A 68 1.61 1.17 -10.76
N ASP A 69 1.07 2.35 -11.02
CA ASP A 69 1.57 3.56 -10.37
C ASP A 69 0.92 3.68 -8.99
N ILE A 70 1.61 3.13 -7.97
CA ILE A 70 1.11 3.17 -6.58
C ILE A 70 0.77 4.61 -6.18
N SER A 71 -0.50 4.82 -5.81
CA SER A 71 -0.96 6.10 -5.31
C SER A 71 -0.59 6.24 -3.85
N ILE A 72 0.25 7.24 -3.54
CA ILE A 72 0.66 7.52 -2.16
C ILE A 72 -0.54 7.86 -1.28
N ASP A 73 -1.58 8.48 -1.84
CA ASP A 73 -2.79 8.82 -1.10
C ASP A 73 -3.64 7.58 -0.79
N ASN A 74 -3.79 6.67 -1.76
CA ASN A 74 -4.47 5.40 -1.54
C ASN A 74 -3.73 4.54 -0.53
N LEU A 75 -2.40 4.50 -0.62
CA LEU A 75 -1.57 3.75 0.32
C LEU A 75 -1.67 4.33 1.74
N LYS A 76 -1.57 5.66 1.90
CA LYS A 76 -1.78 6.32 3.21
C LYS A 76 -3.17 6.04 3.75
N PHE A 77 -4.18 6.06 2.89
CA PHE A 77 -5.56 5.72 3.28
C PHE A 77 -5.66 4.26 3.71
N GLY A 78 -5.07 3.33 2.97
CA GLY A 78 -5.00 1.91 3.30
C GLY A 78 -4.33 1.67 4.65
N ILE A 79 -3.10 2.17 4.83
CA ILE A 79 -2.33 2.07 6.08
C ILE A 79 -3.16 2.62 7.24
N LYS A 80 -3.71 3.84 7.12
CA LYS A 80 -4.53 4.46 8.17
C LYS A 80 -5.73 3.62 8.57
N ASN A 81 -6.36 2.91 7.62
CA ASN A 81 -7.50 2.06 7.95
C ASN A 81 -7.09 0.73 8.56
N ILE A 82 -5.97 0.15 8.12
CA ILE A 82 -5.45 -1.12 8.63
C ILE A 82 -4.88 -0.95 10.04
N THR A 83 -4.25 0.19 10.35
CA THR A 83 -3.64 0.43 11.67
C THR A 83 -4.64 0.83 12.77
N LYS A 84 -5.92 1.08 12.45
CA LYS A 84 -6.96 1.40 13.44
C LYS A 84 -7.10 0.26 14.46
N GLY A 85 -7.11 0.60 15.75
CA GLY A 85 -7.18 -0.37 16.83
C GLY A 85 -5.88 -1.14 17.09
N THR A 86 -4.77 -0.73 16.45
CA THR A 86 -3.44 -1.29 16.68
C THR A 86 -2.52 -0.27 17.37
N ILE A 87 -1.35 -0.73 17.82
CA ILE A 87 -0.29 0.15 18.37
C ILE A 87 0.22 1.18 17.35
N LEU A 88 -0.04 0.98 16.06
CA LEU A 88 0.36 1.85 14.96
C LEU A 88 -0.69 2.92 14.62
N GLU A 89 -1.84 2.96 15.31
CA GLU A 89 -2.96 3.86 14.97
C GLU A 89 -2.55 5.33 15.00
N ARG A 90 -1.65 5.70 15.93
CA ARG A 90 -1.18 7.07 16.13
C ARG A 90 0.17 7.35 15.47
N THR A 91 0.75 6.37 14.79
CA THR A 91 2.04 6.49 14.13
C THR A 91 1.96 7.44 12.95
N LYS A 92 2.94 8.34 12.83
CA LYS A 92 3.11 9.20 11.68
C LYS A 92 3.89 8.48 10.60
N PHE A 93 3.21 8.11 9.52
CA PHE A 93 3.83 7.51 8.34
C PHE A 93 4.31 8.58 7.37
N ASN A 94 5.63 8.67 7.21
CA ASN A 94 6.26 9.50 6.20
C ASN A 94 6.60 8.63 4.97
N ILE A 95 5.85 8.80 3.89
CA ILE A 95 5.98 7.99 2.68
C ILE A 95 6.57 8.85 1.57
N LYS A 96 7.73 8.44 1.06
CA LYS A 96 8.43 9.14 -0.02
C LYS A 96 8.51 8.26 -1.27
N LYS A 97 8.21 8.84 -2.43
CA LYS A 97 8.36 8.15 -3.71
C LYS A 97 9.80 8.27 -4.19
N ILE A 98 10.41 7.16 -4.59
CA ILE A 98 11.78 7.08 -5.10
C ILE A 98 11.82 6.45 -6.49
N GLN A 99 12.93 6.64 -7.21
CA GLN A 99 13.19 5.89 -8.44
C GLN A 99 13.73 4.51 -8.06
N GLY A 100 12.98 3.45 -8.32
CA GLY A 100 13.31 2.07 -7.97
C GLY A 100 12.12 1.14 -8.16
N SER A 101 12.28 -0.16 -7.95
CA SER A 101 11.24 -1.18 -8.15
C SER A 101 10.70 -1.83 -6.86
N HIS A 102 11.07 -1.28 -5.71
CA HIS A 102 10.80 -1.89 -4.40
C HIS A 102 10.40 -0.84 -3.36
N TRP A 103 9.76 -1.29 -2.29
CA TRP A 103 9.57 -0.50 -1.09
C TRP A 103 10.63 -0.85 -0.03
N HIS A 104 10.95 0.10 0.84
CA HIS A 104 11.94 -0.05 1.89
C HIS A 104 11.57 0.81 3.11
N LEU A 105 11.66 0.21 4.30
CA LEU A 105 11.56 0.90 5.58
C LEU A 105 12.88 1.63 5.88
N THR A 106 12.89 2.96 5.84
CA THR A 106 14.09 3.75 6.10
C THR A 106 14.31 3.99 7.59
N GLU A 107 13.24 4.13 8.35
CA GLU A 107 13.31 4.52 9.77
C GLU A 107 12.07 4.07 10.52
N ILE A 108 12.27 3.65 11.78
CA ILE A 108 11.21 3.34 12.72
C ILE A 108 11.63 3.90 14.09
N GLU A 109 10.80 4.75 14.68
CA GLU A 109 11.05 5.33 16.00
C GLU A 109 9.90 5.00 16.93
N GLY A 110 10.24 4.42 18.08
CA GLY A 110 9.29 3.97 19.10
C GLY A 110 9.96 3.70 20.44
N GLN A 111 9.14 3.48 21.47
CA GLN A 111 9.53 3.16 22.84
C GLN A 111 8.99 1.80 23.27
#